data_AF-A0A4R6ATM8-F1
#
_entry.id   AF-A0A4R6ATM8-F1
#
_cell.length_a   1.000
_cell.length_b   1.000
_cell.length_c   1.000
_cell.angle_alpha   90.00
_cell.angle_beta   90.00
_cell.angle_gamma   90.00
#
_symmetry.space_group_name_H-M   'P 1'
#
loop_
_entity.id
_entity.type
_entity.pdbx_description
1 polymer ?
#
loop_
_entity_poly.entity_id
_entity_poly.type
_entity_poly.pdbx_seq_one_letter_code
_entity_poly.pdbx_strand_id
1 'polypeptide(L)'
;MKSNRAVAEEYWRLRRLNRRTNGKHRQNQACENHGTAVSLSPSSYSSFGKTAKGDPRYQCKSCKKTFSIGRPTRRHKSTDDPGAIMKCLVKKVPLSRICEIHEVSLKQIHGKIDFLYRQAVAFSHEREKRLDVCFEDRNPFFSTDIQTILVNWPVKQRRGTIPLLHMATVHKFSQFVVAATVDYDADVSPDDLEGIMTRCGDFGLPRSMRKHARLWAASEYQDSLMRSQGARFSKDDIATAGKLRLPGRGSWVRGDVFKFAHMMLVKKLVGDRFKAANYCIDKLLHR
;
A
#
# COMPACT_ATOMS: atom_id res chain seq x y z
N MET A 1 8.83 19.44 -15.68
CA MET A 1 9.85 18.50 -15.18
C MET A 1 9.30 17.70 -14.00
N LYS A 2 9.67 16.42 -13.83
CA LYS A 2 9.19 15.56 -12.71
C LYS A 2 10.23 15.55 -11.58
N SER A 3 9.78 15.42 -10.34
CA SER A 3 10.70 15.31 -9.18
C SER A 3 11.23 13.88 -9.07
N ASN A 4 12.52 13.67 -9.37
CA ASN A 4 13.18 12.37 -9.20
C ASN A 4 13.12 11.89 -7.74
N ARG A 5 13.20 12.86 -6.80
CA ARG A 5 13.05 12.59 -5.37
C ARG A 5 11.68 11.99 -5.06
N ALA A 6 10.60 12.59 -5.55
CA ALA A 6 9.25 12.09 -5.32
C ALA A 6 9.03 10.68 -5.88
N VAL A 7 9.56 10.41 -7.07
CA VAL A 7 9.52 9.07 -7.69
C VAL A 7 10.27 8.04 -6.85
N ALA A 8 11.48 8.39 -6.38
CA ALA A 8 12.25 7.51 -5.51
C ALA A 8 11.51 7.24 -4.19
N GLU A 9 10.99 8.29 -3.54
CA GLU A 9 10.23 8.16 -2.28
C GLU A 9 9.02 7.22 -2.44
N GLU A 10 8.26 7.35 -3.54
CA GLU A 10 7.11 6.49 -3.80
C GLU A 10 7.53 5.05 -4.11
N TYR A 11 8.58 4.85 -4.91
CA TYR A 11 9.14 3.52 -5.17
C TYR A 11 9.59 2.83 -3.88
N TRP A 12 10.26 3.56 -2.97
CA TRP A 12 10.64 3.03 -1.66
C TRP A 12 9.43 2.68 -0.80
N ARG A 13 8.35 3.48 -0.84
CA ARG A 13 7.09 3.15 -0.17
C ARG A 13 6.50 1.85 -0.70
N LEU A 14 6.33 1.72 -2.01
CA LEU A 14 5.78 0.50 -2.65
C LEU A 14 6.62 -0.74 -2.31
N ARG A 15 7.96 -0.63 -2.35
CA ARG A 15 8.84 -1.72 -1.91
C ARG A 15 8.64 -2.11 -0.46
N ARG A 16 8.43 -1.15 0.44
CA ARG A 16 8.23 -1.42 1.88
C ARG A 16 6.88 -2.08 2.15
N LEU A 17 5.83 -1.67 1.43
CA LEU A 17 4.51 -2.31 1.52
C LEU A 17 4.60 -3.81 1.19
N ASN A 18 5.34 -4.16 0.14
CA ASN A 18 5.57 -5.56 -0.25
C ASN A 18 6.60 -6.29 0.63
N ARG A 19 7.35 -5.59 1.49
CA ARG A 19 8.43 -6.16 2.33
C ARG A 19 8.05 -6.30 3.80
N ARG A 20 6.79 -6.56 4.13
CA ARG A 20 6.41 -6.68 5.55
C ARG A 20 7.02 -7.95 6.16
N THR A 21 7.79 -7.71 7.20
CA THR A 21 8.62 -8.66 7.96
C THR A 21 7.81 -9.65 8.82
N ASN A 22 6.50 -9.80 8.59
CA ASN A 22 5.61 -10.67 9.39
C ASN A 22 5.68 -10.44 10.90
N GLY A 23 5.93 -9.20 11.34
CA GLY A 23 6.07 -8.88 12.75
C GLY A 23 7.33 -9.48 13.42
N LYS A 24 8.28 -9.98 12.63
CA LYS A 24 9.61 -10.46 13.09
C LYS A 24 10.58 -9.33 13.43
N HIS A 25 10.07 -8.27 14.07
CA HIS A 25 10.81 -7.08 14.46
C HIS A 25 10.22 -6.50 15.73
N ARG A 26 10.85 -5.43 16.24
CA ARG A 26 10.32 -4.75 17.40
C ARG A 26 9.01 -4.05 17.06
N GLN A 27 7.94 -4.32 17.82
CA GLN A 27 6.59 -3.79 17.57
C GLN A 27 6.34 -2.37 18.12
N ASN A 28 7.30 -1.79 18.85
CA ASN A 28 7.12 -0.43 19.38
C ASN A 28 7.46 0.59 18.28
N GLN A 29 6.48 1.39 17.85
CA GLN A 29 6.65 2.38 16.78
C GLN A 29 7.71 3.44 17.09
N ALA A 30 7.92 3.76 18.37
CA ALA A 30 8.93 4.72 18.81
C ALA A 30 10.36 4.16 18.87
N CYS A 31 10.56 2.88 18.54
CA CYS A 31 11.90 2.27 18.54
C CYS A 31 12.53 2.34 17.14
N GLU A 32 13.82 2.67 17.08
CA GLU A 32 14.60 2.70 15.83
C GLU A 32 14.56 1.37 15.07
N ASN A 33 14.49 0.26 15.81
CA ASN A 33 14.41 -1.10 15.28
C ASN A 33 12.98 -1.53 14.95
N HIS A 34 12.04 -0.58 14.83
CA HIS A 34 10.69 -0.81 14.33
C HIS A 34 10.69 -0.96 12.80
N GLY A 35 10.11 -2.04 12.30
CA GLY A 35 10.09 -2.35 10.85
C GLY A 35 11.34 -3.06 10.34
N THR A 36 12.42 -3.13 11.12
CA THR A 36 13.64 -3.87 10.77
C THR A 36 13.52 -5.32 11.19
N ALA A 37 13.44 -6.28 10.26
CA ALA A 37 13.38 -7.69 10.63
C ALA A 37 14.66 -8.15 11.34
N VAL A 38 14.50 -9.09 12.29
CA VAL A 38 15.62 -9.81 12.91
C VAL A 38 16.51 -10.47 11.85
N SER A 39 15.93 -10.99 10.76
CA SER A 39 16.69 -11.60 9.67
C SER A 39 17.47 -10.60 8.80
N LEU A 40 17.06 -9.33 8.77
CA LEU A 40 17.72 -8.28 7.97
C LEU A 40 18.84 -7.59 8.74
N SER A 41 18.72 -7.48 10.06
CA SER A 41 19.77 -6.95 10.93
C SER A 41 19.91 -7.81 12.19
N PRO A 42 20.50 -9.01 12.10
CA PRO A 42 20.68 -9.87 13.27
C PRO A 42 21.50 -9.19 14.38
N SER A 43 22.45 -8.31 13.99
CA SER A 43 23.29 -7.53 14.91
C SER A 43 22.49 -6.59 15.82
N SER A 44 21.31 -6.12 15.39
CA SER A 44 20.42 -5.24 16.18
C SER A 44 19.67 -5.98 17.30
N TYR A 45 19.72 -7.32 17.33
CA TYR A 45 18.98 -8.15 18.28
C TYR A 45 19.89 -9.16 18.98
N SER A 46 19.47 -9.64 20.14
CA SER A 46 20.07 -10.79 20.82
C SER A 46 19.01 -11.86 21.08
N SER A 47 19.39 -13.13 21.02
CA SER A 47 18.51 -14.24 21.40
C SER A 47 18.27 -14.21 22.90
N PHE A 48 17.01 -14.38 23.33
CA PHE A 48 16.59 -14.33 24.73
C PHE A 48 15.76 -15.58 25.10
N GLY A 49 16.25 -16.76 24.70
CA GLY A 49 15.61 -18.05 24.95
C GLY A 49 14.32 -18.27 24.15
N LYS A 50 13.43 -19.11 24.70
CA LYS A 50 12.14 -19.48 24.10
C LYS A 50 11.00 -19.22 25.10
N THR A 51 9.77 -19.08 24.59
CA THR A 51 8.56 -19.09 25.45
C THR A 51 8.27 -20.51 25.94
N ALA A 52 7.37 -20.67 26.91
CA ALA A 52 6.91 -21.99 27.38
C ALA A 52 6.35 -22.88 26.26
N LYS A 53 5.83 -22.27 25.18
CA LYS A 53 5.33 -22.98 23.98
C LYS A 53 6.40 -23.16 22.88
N GLY A 54 7.67 -22.86 23.18
CA GLY A 54 8.80 -23.06 22.27
C GLY A 54 9.07 -21.92 21.27
N ASP A 55 8.31 -20.82 21.29
CA ASP A 55 8.53 -19.72 20.35
C ASP A 55 9.83 -18.96 20.69
N PRO A 56 10.73 -18.71 19.72
CA PRO A 56 11.96 -17.96 19.98
C PRO A 56 11.68 -16.53 20.45
N ARG A 57 12.43 -16.09 21.46
CA ARG A 57 12.40 -14.74 22.01
C ARG A 57 13.67 -13.99 21.63
N TYR A 58 13.49 -12.71 21.31
CA TYR A 58 14.56 -11.79 20.98
C TYR A 58 14.50 -10.56 21.85
N GLN A 59 15.66 -10.02 22.22
CA GLN A 59 15.79 -8.73 22.86
C GLN A 59 16.30 -7.72 21.83
N CYS A 60 15.67 -6.56 21.76
CA CYS A 60 16.14 -5.45 20.94
C CYS A 60 17.33 -4.77 21.63
N LYS A 61 18.46 -4.57 20.95
CA LYS A 61 19.63 -3.92 21.58
C LYS A 61 19.45 -2.42 21.84
N SER A 62 18.63 -1.74 21.02
CA SER A 62 18.31 -0.30 21.17
C SER A 62 17.39 -0.03 22.37
N CYS A 63 16.22 -0.67 22.46
CA CYS A 63 15.26 -0.43 23.55
C CYS A 63 15.26 -1.46 24.69
N LYS A 64 16.13 -2.48 24.64
CA LYS A 64 16.31 -3.57 25.63
C LYS A 64 15.09 -4.42 25.98
N LYS A 65 13.87 -4.10 25.50
CA LYS A 65 12.69 -4.95 25.75
C LYS A 65 12.61 -6.14 24.78
N THR A 66 12.07 -7.25 25.31
CA THR A 66 11.96 -8.52 24.58
C THR A 66 10.67 -8.65 23.78
N PHE A 67 10.69 -9.47 22.73
CA PHE A 67 9.51 -9.90 22.00
C PHE A 67 9.66 -11.37 21.57
N SER A 68 8.56 -12.05 21.28
CA SER A 68 8.56 -13.43 20.77
C SER A 68 8.12 -13.48 19.32
N ILE A 69 8.74 -14.35 18.54
CA ILE A 69 8.34 -14.66 17.17
C ILE A 69 7.69 -16.04 17.20
N GLY A 70 6.36 -16.08 17.24
CA GLY A 70 5.59 -17.31 17.17
C GLY A 70 4.78 -17.44 15.89
N ARG A 71 4.01 -18.53 15.78
CA ARG A 71 3.08 -18.72 14.65
C ARG A 71 2.08 -17.55 14.57
N PRO A 72 1.79 -16.99 13.38
CA PRO A 72 0.84 -15.89 13.24
C PRO A 72 -0.55 -16.19 13.81
N THR A 73 -0.96 -17.47 13.80
CA THR A 73 -2.25 -17.94 14.29
C THR A 73 -2.30 -18.22 15.80
N ARG A 74 -1.21 -18.01 16.56
CA ARG A 74 -1.10 -18.38 18.00
C ARG A 74 -2.20 -17.79 18.88
N ARG A 75 -2.81 -16.67 18.48
CA ARG A 75 -3.89 -15.98 19.21
C ARG A 75 -5.29 -16.23 18.66
N HIS A 76 -5.40 -17.01 17.57
CA HIS A 76 -6.70 -17.36 17.01
C HIS A 76 -7.32 -18.48 17.83
N LYS A 77 -8.64 -18.39 18.06
CA LYS A 77 -9.40 -19.50 18.62
C LYS A 77 -9.73 -20.48 17.50
N SER A 78 -9.92 -21.76 17.83
CA SER A 78 -10.22 -22.81 16.84
C SER A 78 -11.50 -22.55 16.03
N THR A 79 -12.43 -21.74 16.56
CA THR A 79 -13.67 -21.32 15.91
C THR A 79 -13.48 -20.24 14.84
N ASP A 80 -12.32 -19.58 14.84
CA ASP A 80 -11.99 -18.66 13.77
C ASP A 80 -11.41 -19.48 12.61
N ASP A 81 -12.16 -19.73 11.53
CA ASP A 81 -11.60 -20.25 10.28
C ASP A 81 -11.29 -19.10 9.31
N PRO A 82 -10.05 -18.56 9.29
CA PRO A 82 -9.70 -17.47 8.38
C PRO A 82 -9.70 -17.95 6.91
N GLY A 83 -9.52 -19.25 6.68
CA GLY A 83 -9.52 -19.84 5.34
C GLY A 83 -10.90 -19.79 4.71
N ALA A 84 -11.95 -20.14 5.45
CA ALA A 84 -13.32 -20.00 4.97
C ALA A 84 -13.73 -18.54 4.76
N ILE A 85 -13.39 -17.64 5.69
CA ILE A 85 -13.60 -16.20 5.51
C ILE A 85 -12.90 -15.69 4.24
N MET A 86 -11.65 -16.10 4.00
CA MET A 86 -10.91 -15.74 2.79
C MET A 86 -11.62 -16.24 1.52
N LYS A 87 -12.13 -17.49 1.51
CA LYS A 87 -12.90 -18.01 0.38
C LYS A 87 -14.15 -17.18 0.11
N CYS A 88 -14.88 -16.78 1.15
CA CYS A 88 -16.06 -15.92 1.00
C CYS A 88 -15.69 -14.54 0.42
N LEU A 89 -14.59 -13.94 0.90
CA LEU A 89 -14.10 -12.65 0.38
C LEU A 89 -13.73 -12.76 -1.11
N VAL A 90 -12.99 -13.81 -1.51
CA VAL A 90 -12.62 -14.04 -2.91
C VAL A 90 -13.83 -14.29 -3.79
N LYS A 91 -14.86 -14.97 -3.26
CA LYS A 91 -16.16 -15.18 -3.93
C LYS A 91 -17.07 -13.95 -3.95
N LYS A 92 -16.60 -12.79 -3.46
CA LYS A 92 -17.37 -11.53 -3.42
C LYS A 92 -18.66 -11.62 -2.58
N VAL A 93 -18.68 -12.46 -1.55
CA VAL A 93 -19.81 -12.54 -0.62
C VAL A 93 -19.89 -11.23 0.19
N PRO A 94 -21.06 -10.59 0.33
CA PRO A 94 -21.20 -9.37 1.13
C PRO A 94 -20.77 -9.57 2.59
N LEU A 95 -20.10 -8.59 3.20
CA LEU A 95 -19.55 -8.73 4.56
C LEU A 95 -20.61 -9.09 5.61
N SER A 96 -21.83 -8.55 5.49
CA SER A 96 -22.96 -8.93 6.35
C SER A 96 -23.28 -10.43 6.26
N ARG A 97 -23.28 -10.98 5.05
CA ARG A 97 -23.52 -12.40 4.81
C ARG A 97 -22.37 -13.26 5.33
N ILE A 98 -21.12 -12.78 5.27
CA ILE A 98 -19.97 -13.47 5.88
C ILE A 98 -20.12 -13.50 7.41
N CYS A 99 -20.59 -12.41 8.03
CA CYS A 99 -20.88 -12.36 9.47
C CYS A 99 -21.93 -13.41 9.87
N GLU A 100 -22.99 -13.57 9.08
CA GLU A 100 -24.03 -14.58 9.30
C GLU A 100 -23.50 -16.02 9.15
N ILE A 101 -22.81 -16.31 8.04
CA ILE A 101 -22.29 -17.66 7.74
C ILE A 101 -21.30 -18.14 8.81
N HIS A 102 -20.48 -17.23 9.32
CA HIS A 102 -19.41 -17.57 10.27
C HIS A 102 -19.74 -17.19 11.72
N GLU A 103 -20.94 -16.69 12.00
CA GLU A 103 -21.38 -16.27 13.33
C GLU A 103 -20.37 -15.33 14.04
N VAL A 104 -19.83 -14.37 13.29
CA VAL A 104 -18.83 -13.41 13.78
C VAL A 104 -19.28 -11.97 13.60
N SER A 105 -18.86 -11.11 14.51
CA SER A 105 -19.11 -9.67 14.39
C SER A 105 -18.32 -9.05 13.23
N LEU A 106 -18.83 -7.93 12.69
CA LEU A 106 -18.13 -7.16 11.66
C LEU A 106 -16.74 -6.71 12.10
N LYS A 107 -16.56 -6.40 13.39
CA LYS A 107 -15.25 -6.06 13.98
C LYS A 107 -14.25 -7.22 13.86
N GLN A 108 -14.71 -8.46 14.12
CA GLN A 108 -13.88 -9.65 13.94
C GLN A 108 -13.54 -9.86 12.47
N ILE A 109 -14.50 -9.69 11.55
CA ILE A 109 -14.25 -9.78 10.11
C ILE A 109 -13.17 -8.80 9.67
N HIS A 110 -13.25 -7.53 10.05
CA HIS A 110 -12.20 -6.55 9.73
C HIS A 110 -10.83 -6.97 10.31
N GLY A 111 -10.78 -7.45 11.55
CA GLY A 111 -9.55 -7.99 12.14
C GLY A 111 -8.99 -9.20 11.39
N LYS A 112 -9.86 -10.05 10.82
CA LYS A 112 -9.46 -11.18 9.97
C LYS A 112 -9.00 -10.73 8.59
N ILE A 113 -9.63 -9.71 7.99
CA ILE A 113 -9.15 -9.09 6.75
C ILE A 113 -7.74 -8.54 6.94
N ASP A 114 -7.48 -7.82 8.03
CA ASP A 114 -6.14 -7.32 8.35
C ASP A 114 -5.11 -8.45 8.49
N PHE A 115 -5.50 -9.56 9.15
CA PHE A 115 -4.65 -10.73 9.29
C PHE A 115 -4.36 -11.38 7.93
N LEU A 116 -5.40 -11.64 7.14
CA LEU A 116 -5.32 -12.27 5.82
C LEU A 116 -4.49 -11.43 4.86
N TYR A 117 -4.69 -10.12 4.86
CA TYR A 117 -3.87 -9.17 4.10
C TYR A 117 -2.38 -9.31 4.46
N ARG A 118 -2.04 -9.37 5.77
CA ARG A 118 -0.64 -9.58 6.20
C ARG A 118 -0.09 -10.92 5.71
N GLN A 119 -0.88 -11.99 5.75
CA GLN A 119 -0.44 -13.29 5.25
C GLN A 119 -0.24 -13.28 3.72
N ALA A 120 -1.16 -12.65 2.97
CA ALA A 120 -1.08 -12.54 1.52
C ALA A 120 0.16 -11.75 1.07
N VAL A 121 0.44 -10.61 1.70
CA VAL A 121 1.63 -9.80 1.42
C VAL A 121 2.91 -10.61 1.69
N ALA A 122 2.97 -11.34 2.81
CA ALA A 122 4.16 -12.13 3.12
C ALA A 122 4.36 -13.33 2.20
N PHE A 123 3.27 -13.97 1.80
CA PHE A 123 3.29 -15.04 0.80
C PHE A 123 3.75 -14.51 -0.56
N SER A 124 3.24 -13.35 -0.98
CA SER A 124 3.63 -12.69 -2.24
C SER A 124 5.11 -12.32 -2.20
N HIS A 125 5.57 -11.71 -1.11
CA HIS A 125 6.97 -11.31 -0.95
C HIS A 125 7.95 -12.46 -1.16
N GLU A 126 7.67 -13.65 -0.62
CA GLU A 126 8.57 -14.80 -0.76
C GLU A 126 8.66 -15.30 -2.20
N ARG A 127 7.56 -15.22 -2.95
CA ARG A 127 7.52 -15.57 -4.38
C ARG A 127 8.16 -14.50 -5.25
N GLU A 128 7.84 -13.23 -4.99
CA GLU A 128 8.37 -12.05 -5.69
C GLU A 128 9.90 -11.93 -5.59
N LYS A 129 10.53 -12.50 -4.56
CA LYS A 129 11.99 -12.51 -4.41
C LYS A 129 12.75 -13.23 -5.51
N ARG A 130 12.11 -14.17 -6.20
CA ARG A 130 12.73 -15.02 -7.24
C ARG A 130 12.03 -14.86 -8.59
N LEU A 131 11.25 -13.79 -8.73
CA LEU A 131 10.41 -13.60 -9.91
C LEU A 131 11.23 -13.28 -11.15
N ASP A 132 12.36 -12.59 -10.97
CA ASP A 132 13.37 -12.33 -11.99
C ASP A 132 13.91 -13.63 -12.61
N VAL A 133 14.23 -14.61 -11.76
CA VAL A 133 14.69 -15.95 -12.19
C VAL A 133 13.67 -16.64 -13.09
N CYS A 134 12.37 -16.42 -12.87
CA CYS A 134 11.33 -17.01 -13.72
C CYS A 134 11.34 -16.47 -15.15
N PHE A 135 11.97 -15.32 -15.39
CA PHE A 135 12.08 -14.69 -16.70
C PHE A 135 13.48 -14.80 -17.31
N GLU A 136 14.45 -15.40 -16.61
CA GLU A 136 15.76 -15.69 -17.17
C GLU A 136 15.63 -16.45 -18.50
N ASP A 137 16.43 -16.03 -19.49
CA ASP A 137 16.47 -16.53 -20.86
C ASP A 137 15.15 -16.56 -21.64
N ARG A 138 14.17 -15.78 -21.19
CA ARG A 138 12.89 -15.59 -21.87
C ARG A 138 12.71 -14.17 -22.38
N ASN A 139 11.81 -14.02 -23.34
CA ASN A 139 11.31 -12.73 -23.80
C ASN A 139 9.87 -12.55 -23.31
N PRO A 140 9.65 -12.10 -22.05
CA PRO A 140 8.32 -12.01 -21.49
C PRO A 140 7.50 -10.89 -22.13
N PHE A 141 6.18 -11.11 -22.16
CA PHE A 141 5.21 -10.14 -22.63
C PHE A 141 4.39 -9.66 -21.44
N PHE A 142 4.41 -8.35 -21.20
CA PHE A 142 3.65 -7.73 -20.14
C PHE A 142 2.58 -6.82 -20.73
N SER A 143 1.41 -6.84 -20.10
CA SER A 143 0.36 -5.86 -20.33
C SER A 143 0.25 -4.97 -19.09
N THR A 144 0.32 -3.67 -19.29
CA THR A 144 0.21 -2.67 -18.23
C THR A 144 -0.97 -1.75 -18.51
N ASP A 145 -1.88 -1.67 -17.55
CA ASP A 145 -3.09 -0.85 -17.63
C ASP A 145 -3.30 -0.03 -16.33
N ILE A 146 -3.98 1.10 -16.47
CA ILE A 146 -4.34 2.01 -15.38
C ILE A 146 -5.83 2.29 -15.46
N GLN A 147 -6.54 1.95 -14.39
CA GLN A 147 -7.97 2.16 -14.27
C GLN A 147 -8.29 3.03 -13.05
N THR A 148 -9.32 3.85 -13.16
CA THR A 148 -9.86 4.55 -12.00
C THR A 148 -10.87 3.65 -11.30
N ILE A 149 -10.55 3.20 -10.09
CA ILE A 149 -11.47 2.44 -9.23
C ILE A 149 -12.21 3.39 -8.29
N LEU A 150 -13.50 3.16 -8.11
CA LEU A 150 -14.34 3.92 -7.19
C LEU A 150 -14.42 3.20 -5.85
N VAL A 151 -13.95 3.83 -4.78
CA VAL A 151 -13.91 3.24 -3.44
C VAL A 151 -14.85 3.99 -2.52
N ASN A 152 -15.71 3.24 -1.83
CA ASN A 152 -16.54 3.78 -0.75
C ASN A 152 -15.65 4.14 0.44
N TRP A 153 -15.62 5.41 0.80
CA TRP A 153 -14.81 5.95 1.89
C TRP A 153 -15.69 6.53 3.01
N PRO A 154 -15.54 6.08 4.26
CA PRO A 154 -16.25 6.66 5.38
C PRO A 154 -15.61 8.01 5.74
N VAL A 155 -16.36 9.10 5.56
CA VAL A 155 -15.95 10.45 5.96
C VAL A 155 -16.89 10.91 7.05
N LYS A 156 -16.47 10.81 8.33
CA LYS A 156 -17.11 11.23 9.60
C LYS A 156 -18.63 10.99 9.77
N GLN A 157 -19.47 11.42 8.83
CA GLN A 157 -20.93 11.31 8.83
C GLN A 157 -21.55 10.99 7.45
N ARG A 158 -20.74 10.79 6.39
CA ARG A 158 -21.22 10.39 5.05
C ARG A 158 -20.33 9.33 4.41
N ARG A 159 -20.91 8.52 3.52
CA ARG A 159 -20.16 7.65 2.60
C ARG A 159 -19.87 8.44 1.33
N GLY A 160 -18.63 8.86 1.15
CA GLY A 160 -18.18 9.46 -0.11
C GLY A 160 -17.60 8.37 -1.02
N THR A 161 -17.74 8.52 -2.33
CA THR A 161 -16.99 7.69 -3.28
C THR A 161 -15.75 8.47 -3.70
N ILE A 162 -14.56 7.87 -3.52
CA ILE A 162 -13.29 8.46 -3.97
C ILE A 162 -12.76 7.68 -5.19
N PRO A 163 -12.36 8.37 -6.26
CA PRO A 163 -11.65 7.74 -7.36
C PRO A 163 -10.18 7.52 -6.97
N LEU A 164 -9.67 6.30 -7.12
CA LEU A 164 -8.25 5.98 -7.00
C LEU A 164 -7.73 5.45 -8.33
N LEU A 165 -6.52 5.85 -8.73
CA LEU A 165 -5.83 5.18 -9.84
C LEU A 165 -5.28 3.85 -9.35
N HIS A 166 -5.69 2.78 -10.02
CA HIS A 166 -5.18 1.43 -9.85
C HIS A 166 -4.41 1.06 -11.11
N MET A 167 -3.12 0.79 -10.94
CA MET A 167 -2.23 0.39 -12.03
C MET A 167 -1.82 -1.06 -11.83
N ALA A 168 -1.98 -1.87 -12.87
CA ALA A 168 -1.62 -3.29 -12.86
C ALA A 168 -0.70 -3.61 -14.03
N THR A 169 0.30 -4.46 -13.77
CA THR A 169 1.15 -5.07 -14.79
C THR A 169 1.03 -6.57 -14.69
N VAL A 170 0.65 -7.22 -15.79
CA VAL A 170 0.33 -8.64 -15.86
C VAL A 170 1.17 -9.32 -16.93
N HIS A 171 1.71 -10.49 -16.63
CA HIS A 171 2.36 -11.33 -17.63
C HIS A 171 1.30 -11.99 -18.53
N LYS A 172 1.37 -11.74 -19.84
CA LYS A 172 0.33 -12.07 -20.82
C LYS A 172 -0.04 -13.55 -20.87
N PHE A 173 0.94 -14.45 -20.78
CA PHE A 173 0.66 -15.87 -20.98
C PHE A 173 0.22 -16.58 -19.71
N SER A 174 0.90 -16.32 -18.59
CA SER A 174 0.55 -16.97 -17.31
C SER A 174 -0.57 -16.26 -16.55
N GLN A 175 -0.99 -15.08 -17.01
CA GLN A 175 -1.93 -14.20 -16.31
C GLN A 175 -1.47 -13.82 -14.89
N PHE A 176 -0.18 -13.98 -14.61
CA PHE A 176 0.39 -13.63 -13.32
C PHE A 176 0.48 -12.11 -13.19
N VAL A 177 -0.15 -11.57 -12.15
CA VAL A 177 -0.08 -10.15 -11.80
C VAL A 177 1.28 -9.87 -11.17
N VAL A 178 2.16 -9.22 -11.92
CA VAL A 178 3.52 -8.85 -11.47
C VAL A 178 3.45 -7.74 -10.43
N ALA A 179 2.61 -6.74 -10.65
CA ALA A 179 2.39 -5.65 -9.71
C ALA A 179 0.97 -5.11 -9.85
N ALA A 180 0.33 -4.80 -8.73
CA ALA A 180 -0.94 -4.09 -8.64
C ALA A 180 -0.82 -3.04 -7.53
N THR A 181 -0.92 -1.77 -7.90
CA THR A 181 -0.67 -0.64 -6.97
C THR A 181 -1.78 0.39 -7.08
N VAL A 182 -1.98 1.15 -5.99
CA VAL A 182 -2.92 2.29 -5.95
C VAL A 182 -2.20 3.59 -5.61
N ASP A 183 -2.69 4.71 -6.12
CA ASP A 183 -2.15 6.06 -5.92
C ASP A 183 -2.52 6.68 -4.56
N TYR A 184 -2.46 5.87 -3.51
CA TYR A 184 -2.88 6.27 -2.17
C TYR A 184 -1.84 5.88 -1.10
N ASP A 185 -1.60 6.81 -0.18
CA ASP A 185 -0.74 6.65 0.97
C ASP A 185 -1.51 6.85 2.28
N ALA A 186 -1.78 5.75 2.99
CA ALA A 186 -2.56 5.75 4.23
C ALA A 186 -1.83 6.37 5.44
N ASP A 187 -0.51 6.57 5.34
CA ASP A 187 0.32 6.96 6.49
C ASP A 187 0.47 8.47 6.65
N VAL A 188 0.10 9.26 5.62
CA VAL A 188 0.31 10.73 5.62
C VAL A 188 -1.02 11.46 5.53
N SER A 189 -1.32 12.34 6.49
CA SER A 189 -2.49 13.21 6.42
C SER A 189 -2.26 14.38 5.44
N PRO A 190 -3.24 14.74 4.59
CA PRO A 190 -3.15 15.90 3.71
C PRO A 190 -2.95 17.21 4.49
N ASP A 191 -3.62 17.36 5.64
CA ASP A 191 -3.54 18.57 6.47
C ASP A 191 -2.15 18.69 7.13
N ASP A 192 -1.61 17.57 7.65
CA ASP A 192 -0.26 17.55 8.25
C ASP A 192 0.81 17.85 7.19
N LEU A 193 0.63 17.29 5.99
CA LEU A 193 1.50 17.51 4.84
C LEU A 193 1.52 18.99 4.45
N GLU A 194 0.36 19.63 4.39
CA GLU A 194 0.24 21.05 4.06
C GLU A 194 1.01 21.91 5.06
N GLY A 195 0.83 21.67 6.37
CA GLY A 195 1.58 22.36 7.41
C GLY A 195 3.10 22.15 7.31
N ILE A 196 3.55 20.99 6.85
CA ILE A 196 4.98 20.73 6.58
C ILE A 196 5.46 21.51 5.35
N MET A 197 4.71 21.46 4.25
CA MET A 197 5.05 22.12 2.98
C MET A 197 5.10 23.65 3.11
N THR A 198 4.18 24.24 3.86
CA THR A 198 4.19 25.67 4.17
C THR A 198 5.44 26.05 4.95
N ARG A 199 5.77 25.31 6.02
CA ARG A 199 6.94 25.59 6.85
C ARG A 199 8.27 25.45 6.12
N CYS A 200 8.38 24.50 5.19
CA CYS A 200 9.60 24.32 4.40
C CYS A 200 9.63 25.13 3.10
N GLY A 201 8.62 25.97 2.84
CA GLY A 201 8.57 26.83 1.65
C GLY A 201 8.34 26.08 0.34
N ASP A 202 7.86 24.82 0.38
CA ASP A 202 7.68 24.00 -0.82
C ASP A 202 6.73 24.66 -1.83
N PHE A 203 5.71 25.38 -1.36
CA PHE A 203 4.77 26.06 -2.25
C PHE A 203 5.40 27.16 -3.10
N GLY A 204 6.48 27.79 -2.63
CA GLY A 204 7.23 28.79 -3.39
C GLY A 204 8.16 28.20 -4.46
N LEU A 205 8.35 26.88 -4.46
CA LEU A 205 9.22 26.19 -5.42
C LEU A 205 8.41 25.56 -6.56
N PRO A 206 9.00 25.48 -7.77
CA PRO A 206 8.47 24.63 -8.83
C PRO A 206 8.32 23.19 -8.33
N ARG A 207 7.24 22.51 -8.75
CA ARG A 207 6.90 21.15 -8.28
C ARG A 207 8.06 20.16 -8.35
N SER A 208 8.91 20.24 -9.38
CA SER A 208 10.07 19.34 -9.52
C SER A 208 11.14 19.53 -8.43
N MET A 209 11.19 20.70 -7.80
CA MET A 209 12.18 21.09 -6.80
C MET A 209 11.66 20.96 -5.35
N ARG A 210 10.36 20.72 -5.16
CA ARG A 210 9.76 20.56 -3.83
C ARG A 210 10.26 19.30 -3.13
N LYS A 211 10.42 19.39 -1.82
CA LYS A 211 10.80 18.25 -0.96
C LYS A 211 9.67 17.23 -0.86
N HIS A 212 8.42 17.69 -0.82
CA HIS A 212 7.21 16.89 -0.66
C HIS A 212 6.37 16.81 -1.95
N ALA A 213 7.03 16.84 -3.11
CA ALA A 213 6.37 16.77 -4.43
C ALA A 213 5.59 15.47 -4.72
N ARG A 214 5.73 14.43 -3.88
CA ARG A 214 5.12 13.10 -4.08
C ARG A 214 3.61 13.10 -3.89
N LEU A 215 3.11 13.88 -2.94
CA LEU A 215 1.73 13.83 -2.50
C LEU A 215 0.98 15.09 -2.91
N TRP A 216 -0.35 15.03 -2.86
CA TRP A 216 -1.20 16.21 -2.93
C TRP A 216 -1.33 16.83 -1.54
N ALA A 217 -1.01 18.12 -1.42
CA ALA A 217 -1.47 18.93 -0.29
C ALA A 217 -2.99 19.13 -0.35
N ALA A 218 -3.62 19.48 0.77
CA ALA A 218 -5.08 19.61 0.86
C ALA A 218 -5.61 20.72 -0.06
N SER A 219 -4.96 21.90 -0.07
CA SER A 219 -5.30 23.02 -0.95
C SER A 219 -5.15 22.67 -2.43
N GLU A 220 -4.00 22.09 -2.82
CA GLU A 220 -3.77 21.69 -4.21
C GLU A 220 -4.79 20.66 -4.70
N TYR A 221 -5.22 19.75 -3.81
CA TYR A 221 -6.25 18.77 -4.12
C TYR A 221 -7.60 19.43 -4.35
N GLN A 222 -8.00 20.34 -3.47
CA GLN A 222 -9.24 21.12 -3.62
C GLN A 222 -9.23 21.86 -4.96
N ASP A 223 -8.14 22.55 -5.28
CA ASP A 223 -7.97 23.24 -6.56
C ASP A 223 -8.11 22.29 -7.77
N SER A 224 -7.53 21.09 -7.69
CA SER A 224 -7.62 20.11 -8.77
C SER A 224 -9.03 19.57 -8.95
N LEU A 225 -9.78 19.36 -7.86
CA LEU A 225 -11.20 19.01 -7.95
C LEU A 225 -12.00 20.13 -8.61
N MET A 226 -11.74 21.37 -8.22
CA MET A 226 -12.40 22.55 -8.80
C MET A 226 -12.17 22.65 -10.31
N ARG A 227 -10.92 22.42 -10.76
CA ARG A 227 -10.57 22.47 -12.19
C ARG A 227 -11.12 21.29 -13.00
N SER A 228 -11.11 20.08 -12.45
CA SER A 228 -11.49 18.87 -13.19
C SER A 228 -13.00 18.58 -13.19
N GLN A 229 -13.73 19.11 -12.21
CA GLN A 229 -15.14 18.79 -11.99
C GLN A 229 -16.06 20.02 -11.91
N GLY A 230 -15.56 21.25 -12.08
CA GLY A 230 -16.34 22.49 -11.99
C GLY A 230 -17.55 22.60 -12.93
N ALA A 231 -17.62 21.78 -13.99
CA ALA A 231 -18.78 21.72 -14.89
C ALA A 231 -19.90 20.74 -14.44
N ARG A 232 -19.65 19.89 -13.43
CA ARG A 232 -20.57 18.83 -12.97
C ARG A 232 -21.13 19.05 -11.56
N PHE A 233 -20.74 20.10 -10.84
CA PHE A 233 -21.13 20.33 -9.45
C PHE A 233 -21.61 21.76 -9.22
N SER A 234 -22.66 21.91 -8.41
CA SER A 234 -23.17 23.21 -7.96
C SER A 234 -22.15 23.91 -7.05
N LYS A 235 -22.25 25.25 -6.93
CA LYS A 235 -21.49 26.02 -5.93
C LYS A 235 -21.73 25.50 -4.50
N ASP A 236 -22.91 24.94 -4.22
CA ASP A 236 -23.25 24.35 -2.91
C ASP A 236 -22.58 22.99 -2.67
N ASP A 237 -22.44 22.16 -3.71
CA ASP A 237 -21.70 20.90 -3.64
C ASP A 237 -20.22 21.14 -3.35
N ILE A 238 -19.68 22.21 -3.90
CA ILE A 238 -18.30 22.67 -3.73
C ILE A 238 -18.09 23.24 -2.32
N ALA A 239 -18.98 24.13 -1.87
CA ALA A 239 -18.94 24.71 -0.53
C ALA A 239 -19.07 23.63 0.56
N THR A 240 -19.86 22.59 0.30
CA THR A 240 -19.99 21.42 1.19
C THR A 240 -18.85 20.40 1.01
N ALA A 241 -18.25 20.28 -0.18
CA ALA A 241 -17.17 19.34 -0.47
C ALA A 241 -15.79 19.77 0.04
N GLY A 242 -15.62 21.03 0.43
CA GLY A 242 -14.32 21.64 0.77
C GLY A 242 -13.44 20.83 1.73
N LYS A 243 -13.99 20.11 2.71
CA LYS A 243 -13.21 19.20 3.59
C LYS A 243 -13.52 17.71 3.40
N LEU A 244 -14.52 17.37 2.59
CA LEU A 244 -15.27 16.12 2.72
C LEU A 244 -15.01 15.10 1.58
N ARG A 245 -14.04 15.37 0.71
CA ARG A 245 -13.56 14.39 -0.30
C ARG A 245 -12.10 13.99 -0.14
N LEU A 246 -11.36 14.63 0.77
CA LEU A 246 -10.07 14.11 1.18
C LEU A 246 -10.31 12.89 2.08
N PRO A 247 -9.51 11.83 1.94
CA PRO A 247 -9.48 10.77 2.92
C PRO A 247 -9.21 11.38 4.30
N GLY A 248 -10.09 11.16 5.29
CA GLY A 248 -9.90 11.71 6.64
C GLY A 248 -8.61 11.25 7.35
N ARG A 249 -7.96 10.23 6.78
CA ARG A 249 -6.58 9.82 7.02
C ARG A 249 -6.03 9.38 5.66
N GLY A 250 -4.79 9.75 5.34
CA GLY A 250 -4.09 9.34 4.12
C GLY A 250 -4.18 10.34 2.96
N SER A 251 -3.16 10.35 2.10
CA SER A 251 -2.97 11.32 1.02
C SER A 251 -2.90 10.63 -0.33
N TRP A 252 -3.32 11.34 -1.39
CA TRP A 252 -3.09 10.88 -2.75
C TRP A 252 -1.65 11.10 -3.19
N VAL A 253 -1.14 10.10 -3.88
CA VAL A 253 0.12 10.17 -4.61
C VAL A 253 -0.15 10.84 -5.94
N ARG A 254 0.73 11.75 -6.35
CA ARG A 254 0.64 12.40 -7.66
C ARG A 254 0.68 11.34 -8.76
N GLY A 255 -0.29 11.39 -9.68
CA GLY A 255 -0.48 10.34 -10.68
C GLY A 255 0.71 10.08 -11.58
N ASP A 256 1.52 11.10 -11.91
CA ASP A 256 2.78 10.89 -12.62
C ASP A 256 3.80 10.16 -11.76
N VAL A 257 4.04 10.62 -10.53
CA VAL A 257 4.94 9.96 -9.57
C VAL A 257 4.56 8.50 -9.34
N PHE A 258 3.26 8.23 -9.15
CA PHE A 258 2.68 6.90 -8.99
C PHE A 258 3.01 5.97 -10.18
N LYS A 259 2.78 6.42 -11.42
CA LYS A 259 3.04 5.64 -12.64
C LYS A 259 4.51 5.25 -12.78
N PHE A 260 5.43 6.20 -12.55
CA PHE A 260 6.87 5.90 -12.60
C PHE A 260 7.28 4.93 -11.50
N ALA A 261 6.81 5.14 -10.28
CA ALA A 261 7.13 4.27 -9.16
C ALA A 261 6.62 2.83 -9.37
N HIS A 262 5.43 2.66 -9.96
CA HIS A 262 4.93 1.34 -10.37
C HIS A 262 5.88 0.67 -11.36
N MET A 263 6.28 1.35 -12.44
CA MET A 263 7.18 0.77 -13.43
C MET A 263 8.58 0.48 -12.86
N MET A 264 9.06 1.28 -11.89
CA MET A 264 10.29 0.97 -11.15
C MET A 264 10.14 -0.30 -10.28
N LEU A 265 8.97 -0.52 -9.68
CA LEU A 265 8.67 -1.76 -8.97
C LEU A 265 8.68 -2.95 -9.93
N VAL A 266 8.01 -2.85 -11.08
CA VAL A 266 8.00 -3.89 -12.12
C VAL A 266 9.43 -4.20 -12.57
N LYS A 267 10.24 -3.17 -12.87
CA LYS A 267 11.65 -3.35 -13.24
C LYS A 267 12.43 -4.15 -12.21
N LYS A 268 12.25 -3.84 -10.94
CA LYS A 268 12.92 -4.55 -9.85
C LYS A 268 12.44 -6.00 -9.72
N LEU A 269 11.17 -6.28 -10.02
CA LEU A 269 10.60 -7.63 -9.94
C LEU A 269 10.93 -8.51 -11.16
N VAL A 270 11.07 -7.91 -12.34
CA VAL A 270 11.39 -8.61 -13.60
C VAL A 270 12.90 -8.74 -13.82
N GLY A 271 13.71 -7.90 -13.17
CA GLY A 271 15.16 -7.91 -13.33
C GLY A 271 15.62 -7.36 -14.68
N ASP A 272 16.72 -7.89 -15.21
CA ASP A 272 17.37 -7.38 -16.42
C ASP A 272 16.49 -7.48 -17.67
N ARG A 273 15.56 -8.44 -17.67
CA ARG A 273 14.59 -8.63 -18.75
C ARG A 273 13.64 -7.46 -18.92
N PHE A 274 13.52 -6.56 -17.95
CA PHE A 274 12.68 -5.37 -18.08
C PHE A 274 13.01 -4.52 -19.32
N LYS A 275 14.28 -4.45 -19.75
CA LYS A 275 14.66 -3.65 -20.92
C LYS A 275 14.29 -4.30 -22.26
N ALA A 276 14.31 -5.63 -22.30
CA ALA A 276 14.09 -6.42 -23.52
C ALA A 276 12.66 -7.00 -23.60
N ALA A 277 11.88 -6.87 -22.53
CA ALA A 277 10.51 -7.34 -22.48
C ALA A 277 9.60 -6.53 -23.39
N ASN A 278 8.56 -7.18 -23.91
CA ASN A 278 7.54 -6.53 -24.71
C ASN A 278 6.45 -5.98 -23.79
N TYR A 279 6.13 -4.70 -23.91
CA TYR A 279 5.08 -4.04 -23.14
C TYR A 279 3.93 -3.64 -24.03
N CYS A 280 2.75 -4.19 -23.76
CA CYS A 280 1.50 -3.64 -24.21
C CYS A 280 1.06 -2.60 -23.18
N ILE A 281 1.16 -1.32 -23.53
CA ILE A 281 0.70 -0.23 -22.67
C ILE A 281 -0.59 0.27 -23.29
N ASP A 282 -1.69 0.15 -22.56
CA ASP A 282 -2.93 0.76 -23.01
C ASP A 282 -2.78 2.29 -22.91
N LYS A 283 -2.54 2.93 -24.04
CA LYS A 283 -2.63 4.38 -24.14
C LYS A 283 -4.11 4.68 -24.24
N LEU A 284 -4.74 4.95 -23.09
CA LEU A 284 -5.94 5.79 -23.05
C LEU A 284 -5.57 7.17 -23.61
N LEU A 285 -5.51 7.26 -24.94
CA LEU A 285 -5.66 8.49 -25.69
C LEU A 285 -7.07 8.96 -25.36
N HIS A 286 -7.17 9.89 -24.41
CA HIS A 286 -8.37 10.69 -24.25
C HIS A 286 -8.72 11.27 -25.64
N ARG A 287 -9.80 10.76 -26.23
CA ARG A 287 -10.68 11.55 -27.08
C ARG A 287 -11.63 12.32 -26.17
#